data_AF-A0A4Z0PXN9-F1
#
_entry.id   AF-A0A4Z0PXN9-F1
#
_cell.length_a   1.000
_cell.length_b   1.000
_cell.length_c   1.000
_cell.angle_alpha   90.00
_cell.angle_beta   90.00
_cell.angle_gamma   90.00
#
_symmetry.space_group_name_H-M   'P 1'
#
loop_
_entity.id
_entity.type
_entity.pdbx_description
1 polymer ?
#
loop_
_entity_poly.entity_id
_entity_poly.type
_entity_poly.pdbx_seq_one_letter_code
_entity_poly.pdbx_strand_id
1 'polypeptide(L)'
;MEELNSPAAEPALPTTPEARAAYIKAAQTKPDLAALTRLFAAELRANPALAEALTPYLPQSESLIVGLYANAKAAAFVKGPFLAKQAEARFIEVREAAAHDLWEIQQKKLFDLQCRWRAEQITLPGVRHTEEFRQWEDYIDHCPWLPPITADEVALYQDYLRSDQYVPNQNWSWQNYRQFRRTAEGEEQGPDEADGPNDDDGYEAATRRGYRTLPAWYQYHNEATGQNLLLTLPDVRGEKEAYYIGLTEADKAEKLAAQRARGDMAASLPWHPLVLHRDDLAPYFRQFEDPADLPRLLRWYEADQQDERRRHGYLFEANLWIERALEDQTNPWPIAAHADWRQAVIAAGMRAWGHQLAEVLPAVWQEQEQNRALGLPLTGPKQYGDQKPFAEVNWSEEETYHPKFILRGRELAGEPRDFNF
;
A
#
# COMPACT_ATOMS: atom_id res chain seq x y z
N MET A 1 47.03 -22.83 24.78
CA MET A 1 45.69 -23.45 24.75
C MET A 1 45.23 -23.42 23.31
N GLU A 2 45.72 -24.38 22.53
CA GLU A 2 45.17 -24.75 21.22
C GLU A 2 43.96 -25.64 21.49
N GLU A 3 42.76 -25.12 21.26
CA GLU A 3 41.62 -25.95 20.88
C GLU A 3 41.29 -25.58 19.43
N LEU A 4 42.01 -26.23 18.52
CA LEU A 4 41.64 -26.29 17.12
C LEU A 4 40.37 -27.13 17.02
N ASN A 5 39.30 -26.50 16.52
CA ASN A 5 38.08 -27.15 16.06
C ASN A 5 38.44 -28.41 15.25
N SER A 6 38.15 -29.59 15.81
CA SER A 6 38.08 -30.83 15.04
C SER A 6 37.12 -30.63 13.86
N PRO A 7 37.49 -30.97 12.61
CA PRO A 7 36.55 -30.94 11.50
C PRO A 7 35.41 -31.91 11.83
N ALA A 8 34.19 -31.40 11.89
CA ALA A 8 33.00 -32.22 12.07
C ALA A 8 33.02 -33.34 11.00
N ALA A 9 32.88 -34.59 11.43
CA ALA A 9 32.88 -35.75 10.55
C ALA A 9 31.92 -35.51 9.38
N GLU A 10 32.41 -35.70 8.14
CA GLU A 10 31.59 -35.49 6.96
C GLU A 10 30.36 -36.40 7.02
N PRO A 11 29.13 -35.86 6.87
CA PRO A 11 27.93 -36.66 6.97
C PRO A 11 27.90 -37.69 5.84
N ALA A 12 27.74 -38.97 6.20
CA ALA A 12 27.65 -40.06 5.25
C ALA A 12 26.47 -39.85 4.27
N LEU A 13 26.69 -40.16 2.99
CA LEU A 13 25.65 -40.06 1.97
C LEU A 13 24.58 -41.16 2.19
N PRO A 14 23.29 -40.83 1.98
CA PRO A 14 22.21 -41.80 2.11
C PRO A 14 22.32 -42.91 1.06
N THR A 15 22.04 -44.15 1.47
CA THR A 15 22.10 -45.35 0.60
C THR A 15 20.75 -45.97 0.30
N THR A 16 19.68 -45.54 0.98
CA THR A 16 18.30 -46.00 0.72
C THR A 16 17.41 -44.85 0.20
N PRO A 17 16.33 -45.15 -0.54
CA PRO A 17 15.39 -44.13 -1.01
C PRO A 17 14.78 -43.29 0.11
N GLU A 18 14.47 -43.91 1.25
CA GLU A 18 13.87 -43.23 2.41
C GLU A 18 14.89 -42.32 3.10
N ALA A 19 16.12 -42.79 3.29
CA ALA A 19 17.21 -41.98 3.84
C ALA A 19 17.55 -40.81 2.92
N ARG A 20 17.48 -41.02 1.60
CA ARG A 20 17.67 -39.98 0.59
C ARG A 20 16.58 -38.90 0.69
N ALA A 21 15.31 -39.29 0.79
CA ALA A 21 14.21 -38.34 0.94
C ALA A 21 14.34 -37.54 2.24
N ALA A 22 14.69 -38.19 3.35
CA ALA A 22 14.95 -37.51 4.62
C ALA A 22 16.14 -36.55 4.55
N TYR A 23 17.23 -36.95 3.89
CA TYR A 23 18.42 -36.13 3.67
C TYR A 23 18.10 -34.87 2.87
N ILE A 24 17.33 -35.00 1.78
CA ILE A 24 16.87 -33.87 0.98
C ILE A 24 15.98 -32.93 1.80
N LYS A 25 15.02 -33.48 2.53
CA LYS A 25 14.11 -32.71 3.37
C LYS A 25 14.86 -31.93 4.46
N ALA A 26 15.86 -32.54 5.10
CA ALA A 26 16.68 -31.88 6.11
C ALA A 26 17.46 -30.68 5.52
N ALA A 27 18.06 -30.87 4.34
CA ALA A 27 18.80 -29.82 3.63
C ALA A 27 17.90 -28.71 3.05
N GLN A 28 16.61 -28.97 2.86
CA GLN A 28 15.61 -27.95 2.52
C GLN A 28 15.19 -27.12 3.74
N THR A 29 14.95 -27.78 4.89
CA THR A 29 14.54 -27.10 6.13
C THR A 29 15.64 -26.21 6.69
N LYS A 30 16.91 -26.64 6.61
CA LYS A 30 18.09 -25.82 6.90
C LYS A 30 18.90 -25.74 5.60
N PRO A 31 18.77 -24.66 4.81
CA PRO A 31 19.35 -24.56 3.47
C PRO A 31 20.83 -24.97 3.45
N ASP A 32 21.12 -26.18 2.96
CA ASP A 32 22.47 -26.74 2.87
C ASP A 32 22.74 -27.18 1.43
N LEU A 33 23.13 -26.19 0.62
CA LEU A 33 23.46 -26.38 -0.79
C LEU A 33 24.64 -27.36 -0.96
N ALA A 34 25.64 -27.28 -0.08
CA ALA A 34 26.86 -28.09 -0.20
C ALA A 34 26.59 -29.58 0.08
N ALA A 35 25.71 -29.91 1.02
CA ALA A 35 25.26 -31.28 1.25
C ALA A 35 24.55 -31.88 0.03
N LEU A 36 23.61 -31.13 -0.57
CA LEU A 36 22.88 -31.59 -1.76
C LEU A 36 23.76 -31.69 -3.01
N THR A 37 24.68 -30.74 -3.22
CA THR A 37 25.64 -30.81 -4.33
C THR A 37 26.49 -32.07 -4.23
N ARG A 38 26.98 -32.44 -3.03
CA ARG A 38 27.75 -33.68 -2.86
C ARG A 38 26.92 -34.92 -3.17
N LEU A 39 25.70 -35.00 -2.64
CA LEU A 39 24.77 -36.09 -2.92
C LEU A 39 24.51 -36.24 -4.43
N PHE A 40 24.14 -35.16 -5.10
CA PHE A 40 23.78 -35.20 -6.52
C PHE A 40 25.00 -35.43 -7.43
N ALA A 41 26.19 -34.99 -7.03
CA ALA A 41 27.42 -35.32 -7.74
C ALA A 41 27.76 -36.82 -7.63
N ALA A 42 27.55 -37.43 -6.46
CA ALA A 42 27.74 -38.87 -6.28
C ALA A 42 26.70 -39.67 -7.09
N GLU A 43 25.43 -39.27 -7.07
CA GLU A 43 24.36 -39.89 -7.86
C GLU A 43 24.65 -39.83 -9.37
N LEU A 44 25.08 -38.67 -9.87
CA LEU A 44 25.34 -38.50 -11.30
C LEU A 44 26.52 -39.36 -11.77
N ARG A 45 27.61 -39.44 -10.98
CA ARG A 45 28.76 -40.31 -11.29
C ARG A 45 28.41 -41.79 -11.27
N ALA A 46 27.48 -42.20 -10.41
CA ALA A 46 26.99 -43.57 -10.36
C ALA A 46 26.03 -43.92 -11.50
N ASN A 47 25.55 -42.94 -12.27
CA ASN A 47 24.61 -43.15 -13.36
C ASN A 47 25.35 -43.58 -14.65
N PRO A 48 25.11 -44.79 -15.19
CA PRO A 48 25.80 -45.26 -16.39
C PRO A 48 25.55 -44.39 -17.63
N ALA A 49 24.42 -43.68 -17.68
CA ALA A 49 24.10 -42.76 -18.78
C ALA A 49 25.06 -41.56 -18.85
N LEU A 50 25.77 -41.22 -17.77
CA LEU A 50 26.77 -40.15 -17.78
C LEU A 50 27.93 -40.48 -18.74
N ALA A 51 28.44 -41.71 -18.69
CA ALA A 51 29.57 -42.13 -19.53
C ALA A 51 29.18 -42.14 -21.02
N GLU A 52 27.97 -42.59 -21.33
CA GLU A 52 27.42 -42.56 -22.68
C GLU A 52 27.25 -41.11 -23.18
N ALA A 53 26.65 -40.23 -22.38
CA ALA A 53 26.45 -38.82 -22.71
C ALA A 53 27.77 -38.05 -22.88
N LEU A 54 28.84 -38.46 -22.18
CA LEU A 54 30.15 -37.82 -22.24
C LEU A 54 31.09 -38.38 -23.31
N THR A 55 30.72 -39.47 -23.98
CA THR A 55 31.53 -40.13 -25.02
C THR A 55 32.04 -39.18 -26.14
N PRO A 56 31.26 -38.20 -26.66
CA PRO A 56 31.75 -37.31 -27.70
C PRO A 56 32.59 -36.14 -27.18
N TYR A 57 32.78 -35.99 -25.86
CA TYR A 57 33.42 -34.84 -25.24
C TYR A 57 34.79 -35.18 -24.62
N LEU A 58 35.55 -34.13 -24.26
CA LEU A 58 36.85 -34.29 -23.62
C LEU A 58 36.72 -34.91 -22.22
N PRO A 59 37.57 -35.88 -21.84
CA PRO A 59 37.53 -36.52 -20.52
C PRO A 59 37.61 -35.55 -19.34
N GLN A 60 38.30 -34.42 -19.51
CA GLN A 60 38.42 -33.38 -18.48
C GLN A 60 37.08 -32.67 -18.17
N SER A 61 36.08 -32.80 -19.05
CA SER A 61 34.77 -32.16 -18.91
C SER A 61 33.92 -32.81 -17.81
N GLU A 62 34.19 -34.05 -17.43
CA GLU A 62 33.35 -34.81 -16.49
C GLU A 62 33.22 -34.08 -15.14
N SER A 63 34.35 -33.69 -14.53
CA SER A 63 34.35 -33.03 -13.22
C SER A 63 33.56 -31.71 -13.24
N LEU A 64 33.71 -30.94 -14.33
CA LEU A 64 33.01 -29.69 -14.53
C LEU A 64 31.50 -29.91 -14.70
N ILE A 65 31.09 -30.85 -15.57
CA ILE A 65 29.68 -31.15 -15.84
C ILE A 65 29.00 -31.69 -14.59
N VAL A 66 29.66 -32.60 -13.86
CA VAL A 66 29.12 -33.13 -12.61
C VAL A 66 28.95 -32.01 -11.58
N GLY A 67 29.92 -31.11 -11.45
CA GLY A 67 29.84 -29.96 -10.55
C GLY A 67 28.70 -29.00 -10.92
N LEU A 68 28.57 -28.65 -12.21
CA LEU A 68 27.51 -27.75 -12.71
C LEU A 68 26.12 -28.36 -12.51
N TYR A 69 25.93 -29.61 -12.93
CA TYR A 69 24.65 -30.30 -12.77
C TYR A 69 24.26 -30.45 -11.30
N ALA A 70 25.19 -30.90 -10.45
CA ALA A 70 24.92 -31.10 -9.05
C ALA A 70 24.56 -29.80 -8.33
N ASN A 71 25.26 -28.70 -8.64
CA ASN A 71 24.94 -27.37 -8.12
C ASN A 71 23.58 -26.86 -8.61
N ALA A 72 23.29 -26.99 -9.90
CA ALA A 72 22.01 -26.57 -10.46
C ALA A 72 20.84 -27.37 -9.85
N LYS A 73 20.99 -28.69 -9.74
CA LYS A 73 20.00 -29.57 -9.11
C LYS A 73 19.84 -29.25 -7.62
N ALA A 74 20.94 -29.05 -6.89
CA ALA A 74 20.90 -28.65 -5.48
C ALA A 74 20.17 -27.32 -5.28
N ALA A 75 20.48 -26.31 -6.10
CA ALA A 75 19.80 -25.02 -6.07
C ALA A 75 18.29 -25.16 -6.37
N ALA A 76 17.91 -26.01 -7.33
CA ALA A 76 16.51 -26.29 -7.62
C ALA A 76 15.78 -26.96 -6.45
N PHE A 77 16.42 -27.88 -5.72
CA PHE A 77 15.80 -28.50 -4.54
C PHE A 77 15.67 -27.53 -3.35
N VAL A 78 16.64 -26.63 -3.14
CA VAL A 78 16.60 -25.65 -2.03
C VAL A 78 15.66 -24.49 -2.34
N LYS A 79 15.78 -23.88 -3.53
CA LYS A 79 15.06 -22.67 -3.92
C LYS A 79 13.78 -22.94 -4.71
N GLY A 80 13.71 -24.06 -5.45
CA GLY A 80 12.61 -24.37 -6.35
C GLY A 80 11.24 -24.39 -5.69
N PRO A 81 11.04 -25.00 -4.50
CA PRO A 81 9.74 -24.94 -3.82
C PRO A 81 9.29 -23.52 -3.48
N PHE A 82 10.23 -22.66 -3.05
CA PHE A 82 9.96 -21.25 -2.78
C PHE A 82 9.61 -20.49 -4.07
N LEU A 83 10.40 -20.68 -5.14
CA LEU A 83 10.17 -20.03 -6.43
C LEU A 83 8.87 -20.50 -7.12
N ALA A 84 8.54 -21.79 -7.00
CA ALA A 84 7.27 -22.33 -7.52
C ALA A 84 6.08 -21.73 -6.76
N LYS A 85 6.17 -21.64 -5.42
CA LYS A 85 5.17 -20.95 -4.61
C LYS A 85 5.07 -19.46 -4.97
N GLN A 86 6.19 -18.80 -5.28
CA GLN A 86 6.21 -17.40 -5.71
C GLN A 86 5.52 -17.22 -7.08
N ALA A 87 5.72 -18.15 -8.02
CA ALA A 87 5.04 -18.14 -9.31
C ALA A 87 3.52 -18.34 -9.18
N GLU A 88 3.07 -19.29 -8.33
CA GLU A 88 1.65 -19.46 -8.00
C GLU A 88 1.08 -18.23 -7.30
N ALA A 89 1.85 -17.62 -6.39
CA ALA A 89 1.47 -16.41 -5.67
C ALA A 89 1.21 -15.23 -6.61
N ARG A 90 1.90 -15.13 -7.76
CA ARG A 90 1.68 -14.04 -8.73
C ARG A 90 0.28 -14.08 -9.34
N PHE A 91 -0.23 -15.25 -9.71
CA PHE A 91 -1.60 -15.38 -10.23
C PHE A 91 -2.64 -15.03 -9.15
N ILE A 92 -2.40 -15.49 -7.92
CA ILE A 92 -3.23 -15.16 -6.76
C ILE A 92 -3.21 -13.65 -6.51
N GLU A 93 -2.05 -13.01 -6.56
CA GLU A 93 -1.87 -11.57 -6.36
C GLU A 93 -2.69 -10.75 -7.35
N VAL A 94 -2.66 -11.08 -8.64
CA VAL A 94 -3.44 -10.37 -9.67
C VAL A 94 -4.94 -10.50 -9.38
N ARG A 95 -5.42 -11.68 -8.97
CA ARG A 95 -6.83 -11.89 -8.63
C ARG A 95 -7.24 -11.16 -7.36
N GLU A 96 -6.42 -11.21 -6.32
CA GLU A 96 -6.65 -10.50 -5.06
C GLU A 96 -6.65 -8.98 -5.29
N ALA A 97 -5.70 -8.46 -6.06
CA ALA A 97 -5.67 -7.06 -6.46
C ALA A 97 -6.92 -6.67 -7.25
N ALA A 98 -7.36 -7.47 -8.23
CA ALA A 98 -8.59 -7.20 -8.97
C ALA A 98 -9.84 -7.23 -8.05
N ALA A 99 -9.88 -8.17 -7.09
CA ALA A 99 -10.96 -8.25 -6.11
C ALA A 99 -11.02 -7.01 -5.21
N HIS A 100 -9.85 -6.46 -4.87
CA HIS A 100 -9.74 -5.21 -4.12
C HIS A 100 -10.13 -3.99 -4.94
N ASP A 101 -9.69 -3.91 -6.20
CA ASP A 101 -9.97 -2.79 -7.10
C ASP A 101 -11.48 -2.67 -7.43
N LEU A 102 -12.25 -3.77 -7.36
CA LEU A 102 -13.72 -3.72 -7.44
C LEU A 102 -14.33 -2.79 -6.38
N TRP A 103 -13.69 -2.66 -5.20
CA TRP A 103 -14.20 -1.78 -4.15
C TRP A 103 -14.02 -0.30 -4.48
N GLU A 104 -13.15 0.09 -5.42
CA GLU A 104 -13.05 1.47 -5.90
C GLU A 104 -14.36 1.94 -6.56
N ILE A 105 -15.10 1.02 -7.19
CA ILE A 105 -16.44 1.28 -7.73
C ILE A 105 -17.40 1.68 -6.61
N GLN A 106 -17.41 0.93 -5.50
CA GLN A 106 -18.24 1.26 -4.34
C GLN A 106 -17.79 2.58 -3.70
N GLN A 107 -16.47 2.81 -3.57
CA GLN A 107 -15.93 4.05 -3.01
C GLN A 107 -16.42 5.26 -3.80
N LYS A 108 -16.40 5.18 -5.14
CA LYS A 108 -16.92 6.23 -6.01
C LYS A 108 -18.40 6.50 -5.78
N LYS A 109 -19.22 5.46 -5.68
CA LYS A 109 -20.65 5.62 -5.37
C LYS A 109 -20.87 6.27 -4.01
N LEU A 110 -20.10 5.89 -3.00
CA LEU A 110 -20.17 6.51 -1.66
C LEU A 110 -19.81 8.00 -1.73
N PHE A 111 -18.78 8.35 -2.50
CA PHE A 111 -18.38 9.73 -2.71
C PHE A 111 -19.45 10.56 -3.44
N ASP A 112 -20.13 9.97 -4.43
CA ASP A 112 -21.23 10.63 -5.13
C ASP A 112 -22.45 10.86 -4.22
N LEU A 113 -22.76 9.86 -3.37
CA LEU A 113 -23.76 10.00 -2.32
C LEU A 113 -23.37 11.11 -1.35
N GLN A 114 -22.10 11.16 -0.93
CA GLN A 114 -21.57 12.21 -0.07
C GLN A 114 -21.79 13.59 -0.69
N CYS A 115 -21.39 13.80 -1.96
CA CYS A 115 -21.57 15.07 -2.66
C CYS A 115 -23.04 15.51 -2.69
N ARG A 116 -23.96 14.61 -3.04
CA ARG A 116 -25.39 14.92 -3.11
C ARG A 116 -26.02 15.17 -1.74
N TRP A 117 -25.59 14.41 -0.72
CA TRP A 117 -26.08 14.56 0.65
C TRP A 117 -25.63 15.90 1.25
N ARG A 118 -24.36 16.29 1.03
CA ARG A 118 -23.81 17.58 1.45
C ARG A 118 -24.55 18.76 0.83
N ALA A 119 -24.97 18.61 -0.42
CA ALA A 119 -25.78 19.57 -1.16
C ALA A 119 -27.29 19.53 -0.83
N GLU A 120 -27.69 18.71 0.15
CA GLU A 120 -29.08 18.51 0.57
C GLU A 120 -30.03 18.04 -0.55
N GLN A 121 -29.50 17.46 -1.63
CA GLN A 121 -30.30 16.91 -2.72
C GLN A 121 -30.93 15.55 -2.36
N ILE A 122 -30.34 14.85 -1.39
CA ILE A 122 -30.81 13.58 -0.87
C ILE A 122 -30.76 13.57 0.65
N THR A 123 -31.48 12.64 1.27
CA THR A 123 -31.39 12.33 2.70
C THR A 123 -31.02 10.87 2.87
N LEU A 124 -30.05 10.60 3.74
CA LEU A 124 -29.62 9.24 4.09
C LEU A 124 -30.01 8.96 5.54
N PRO A 125 -31.04 8.14 5.80
CA PRO A 125 -31.47 7.84 7.16
C PRO A 125 -30.33 7.25 7.98
N GLY A 126 -30.05 7.83 9.16
CA GLY A 126 -28.96 7.41 10.03
C GLY A 126 -27.65 8.17 9.82
N VAL A 127 -27.49 8.90 8.71
CA VAL A 127 -26.31 9.77 8.50
C VAL A 127 -26.52 11.13 9.15
N ARG A 128 -25.68 11.50 10.11
CA ARG A 128 -25.85 12.69 10.97
C ARG A 128 -24.92 13.84 10.61
N HIS A 129 -23.67 13.56 10.25
CA HIS A 129 -22.67 14.57 9.94
C HIS A 129 -21.66 14.07 8.90
N THR A 130 -20.90 14.99 8.31
CA THR A 130 -20.02 14.68 7.18
C THR A 130 -18.93 13.66 7.47
N GLU A 131 -18.41 13.60 8.71
CA GLU A 131 -17.34 12.67 9.08
C GLU A 131 -17.77 11.18 9.05
N GLU A 132 -19.08 10.88 9.11
CA GLU A 132 -19.54 9.48 9.05
C GLU A 132 -19.25 8.84 7.69
N PHE A 133 -19.15 9.62 6.60
CA PHE A 133 -18.73 9.09 5.30
C PHE A 133 -17.30 8.54 5.33
N ARG A 134 -16.39 9.14 6.12
CA ARG A 134 -15.04 8.58 6.30
C ARG A 134 -15.06 7.25 7.04
N GLN A 135 -15.99 7.06 7.97
CA GLN A 135 -16.15 5.76 8.63
C GLN A 135 -16.72 4.72 7.66
N TRP A 136 -17.67 5.12 6.81
CA TRP A 136 -18.23 4.23 5.78
C TRP A 136 -17.23 3.88 4.67
N GLU A 137 -16.16 4.65 4.49
CA GLU A 137 -15.03 4.32 3.62
C GLU A 137 -14.43 2.95 4.00
N ASP A 138 -14.22 2.72 5.30
CA ASP A 138 -13.59 1.51 5.83
C ASP A 138 -14.55 0.31 5.88
N TYR A 139 -15.86 0.58 5.97
CA TYR A 139 -16.92 -0.44 6.13
C TYR A 139 -17.91 -0.46 4.97
N ILE A 140 -17.40 -0.22 3.77
CA ILE A 140 -18.22 0.02 2.59
C ILE A 140 -19.05 -1.20 2.17
N ASP A 141 -18.61 -2.40 2.51
CA ASP A 141 -19.32 -3.66 2.29
C ASP A 141 -20.60 -3.79 3.13
N HIS A 142 -20.68 -3.02 4.22
CA HIS A 142 -21.83 -2.96 5.11
C HIS A 142 -22.72 -1.72 4.88
N CYS A 143 -22.35 -0.84 3.94
CA CYS A 143 -23.06 0.41 3.71
C CYS A 143 -24.47 0.17 3.10
N PRO A 144 -25.56 0.51 3.80
CA PRO A 144 -26.92 0.12 3.41
C PRO A 144 -27.47 0.91 2.23
N TRP A 145 -26.86 2.05 1.89
CA TRP A 145 -27.32 2.93 0.82
C TRP A 145 -26.67 2.65 -0.54
N LEU A 146 -25.68 1.74 -0.58
CA LEU A 146 -24.99 1.39 -1.81
C LEU A 146 -25.63 0.16 -2.47
N PRO A 147 -26.08 0.25 -3.73
CA PRO A 147 -26.44 -0.93 -4.46
C PRO A 147 -25.19 -1.80 -4.72
N PRO A 148 -25.37 -3.12 -4.91
CA PRO A 148 -24.32 -3.99 -5.42
C PRO A 148 -23.65 -3.45 -6.69
N ILE A 149 -22.40 -3.87 -6.92
CA ILE A 149 -21.69 -3.57 -8.17
C ILE A 149 -22.39 -4.29 -9.33
N THR A 150 -22.70 -3.54 -10.38
CA THR A 150 -23.39 -4.03 -11.58
C THR A 150 -22.39 -4.45 -12.67
N ALA A 151 -22.86 -5.26 -13.63
CA ALA A 151 -22.03 -5.67 -14.78
C ALA A 151 -21.55 -4.47 -15.62
N ASP A 152 -22.39 -3.45 -15.79
CA ASP A 152 -22.04 -2.25 -16.57
C ASP A 152 -20.94 -1.43 -15.88
N GLU A 153 -20.97 -1.36 -14.55
CA GLU A 153 -19.92 -0.71 -13.76
C GLU A 153 -18.61 -1.48 -13.82
N VAL A 154 -18.67 -2.82 -13.79
CA VAL A 154 -17.48 -3.66 -14.00
C VAL A 154 -16.92 -3.43 -15.39
N ALA A 155 -17.76 -3.41 -16.43
CA ALA A 155 -17.31 -3.13 -17.80
C ALA A 155 -16.65 -1.75 -17.91
N LEU A 156 -17.25 -0.71 -17.30
CA LEU A 156 -16.67 0.62 -17.28
C LEU A 156 -15.31 0.66 -16.54
N TYR A 157 -15.19 -0.07 -15.43
CA TYR A 157 -13.93 -0.18 -14.70
C TYR A 157 -12.89 -0.97 -15.49
N GLN A 158 -13.28 -2.01 -16.22
CA GLN A 158 -12.38 -2.71 -17.14
C GLN A 158 -11.85 -1.80 -18.25
N ASP A 159 -12.69 -0.90 -18.78
CA ASP A 159 -12.25 0.09 -19.76
C ASP A 159 -11.25 1.08 -19.14
N TYR A 160 -11.51 1.53 -17.91
CA TYR A 160 -10.56 2.33 -17.14
C TYR A 160 -9.21 1.64 -16.98
N LEU A 161 -9.20 0.37 -16.53
CA LEU A 161 -7.99 -0.43 -16.33
C LEU A 161 -7.15 -0.61 -17.62
N ARG A 162 -7.80 -0.61 -18.80
CA ARG A 162 -7.13 -0.69 -20.11
C ARG A 162 -6.76 0.68 -20.69
N SER A 163 -7.17 1.77 -20.05
CA SER A 163 -6.94 3.12 -20.55
C SER A 163 -5.58 3.67 -20.12
N ASP A 164 -5.10 4.69 -20.83
CA ASP A 164 -3.92 5.46 -20.42
C ASP A 164 -4.16 6.32 -19.15
N GLN A 165 -5.42 6.43 -18.68
CA GLN A 165 -5.76 7.12 -17.44
C GLN A 165 -5.62 6.22 -16.20
N TYR A 166 -5.38 4.91 -16.37
CA TYR A 166 -5.24 4.00 -15.25
C TYR A 166 -4.06 4.40 -14.36
N VAL A 167 -4.35 4.65 -13.10
CA VAL A 167 -3.35 4.78 -12.03
C VAL A 167 -3.74 3.81 -10.93
N PRO A 168 -2.84 2.89 -10.54
CA PRO A 168 -3.07 2.01 -9.40
C PRO A 168 -3.36 2.83 -8.16
N ASN A 169 -4.35 2.41 -7.38
CA ASN A 169 -4.70 3.15 -6.18
C ASN A 169 -3.53 3.20 -5.17
N GLN A 170 -3.23 4.43 -4.74
CA GLN A 170 -2.30 4.74 -3.66
C GLN A 170 -3.00 5.39 -2.46
N ASN A 171 -4.27 5.82 -2.60
CA ASN A 171 -4.96 6.71 -1.66
C ASN A 171 -5.73 5.95 -0.56
N TRP A 172 -5.68 6.51 0.66
CA TRP A 172 -6.29 6.00 1.90
C TRP A 172 -7.37 6.93 2.45
N SER A 173 -7.92 7.82 1.62
CA SER A 173 -8.91 8.82 2.04
C SER A 173 -9.87 9.20 0.90
N TRP A 174 -10.53 8.20 0.34
CA TRP A 174 -11.51 8.27 -0.73
C TRP A 174 -12.68 9.22 -0.44
N GLN A 175 -13.02 9.43 0.84
CA GLN A 175 -14.12 10.30 1.24
C GLN A 175 -13.66 11.69 1.71
N ASN A 176 -12.44 12.10 1.35
CA ASN A 176 -11.84 13.40 1.72
C ASN A 176 -12.34 14.57 0.85
N TYR A 177 -13.66 14.79 0.86
CA TYR A 177 -14.34 15.83 0.08
C TYR A 177 -13.66 17.21 0.14
N ARG A 178 -13.33 17.70 1.35
CA ARG A 178 -12.74 19.04 1.52
C ARG A 178 -11.40 19.16 0.79
N GLN A 179 -10.53 18.16 0.89
CA GLN A 179 -9.23 18.19 0.22
C GLN A 179 -9.38 18.15 -1.31
N PHE A 180 -10.27 17.30 -1.82
CA PHE A 180 -10.52 17.21 -3.26
C PHE A 180 -11.13 18.48 -3.82
N ARG A 181 -12.07 19.09 -3.09
CA ARG A 181 -12.71 20.35 -3.48
C ARG A 181 -11.71 21.50 -3.54
N ARG A 182 -10.88 21.70 -2.51
CA ARG A 182 -9.83 22.72 -2.51
C ARG A 182 -8.87 22.58 -3.69
N THR A 183 -8.45 21.34 -3.94
CA THR A 183 -7.55 21.03 -5.06
C THR A 183 -8.21 21.32 -6.41
N ALA A 184 -9.50 21.03 -6.56
CA ALA A 184 -10.27 21.33 -7.77
C ALA A 184 -10.54 22.83 -7.99
N GLU A 185 -10.71 23.60 -6.90
CA GLU A 185 -10.92 25.05 -6.92
C GLU A 185 -9.62 25.84 -7.16
N GLY A 186 -8.47 25.15 -7.24
CA GLY A 186 -7.17 25.79 -7.45
C GLY A 186 -6.67 26.57 -6.24
N GLU A 187 -7.18 26.27 -5.04
CA GLU A 187 -6.63 26.82 -3.81
C GLU A 187 -5.18 26.30 -3.63
N GLU A 188 -4.22 27.15 -3.99
CA GLU A 188 -2.79 26.90 -3.78
C GLU A 188 -2.53 26.65 -2.29
N GLN A 189 -1.82 25.55 -2.02
CA GLN A 189 -1.55 25.09 -0.67
C GLN A 189 -0.49 25.98 -0.01
N GLY A 190 -0.57 26.09 1.32
CA GLY A 190 0.32 26.91 2.13
C GLY A 190 1.81 26.53 2.02
N PRO A 191 2.70 27.32 2.65
CA PRO A 191 4.16 27.32 2.42
C PRO A 191 4.93 26.01 2.65
N ASP A 192 4.28 24.94 3.14
CA ASP A 192 4.91 23.65 3.50
C ASP A 192 5.33 22.79 2.30
N GLU A 193 5.13 23.22 1.05
CA GLU A 193 5.64 22.53 -0.15
C GLU A 193 7.02 23.00 -0.62
N ALA A 194 7.59 24.06 -0.06
CA ALA A 194 8.86 24.62 -0.54
C ALA A 194 10.11 23.89 -0.02
N ASP A 195 10.01 23.12 1.07
CA ASP A 195 11.16 22.52 1.75
C ASP A 195 11.09 20.98 1.73
N GLY A 196 10.88 20.40 0.55
CA GLY A 196 11.42 19.06 0.31
C GLY A 196 12.95 19.14 0.40
N PRO A 197 13.67 18.11 0.90
CA PRO A 197 15.12 18.10 0.82
C PRO A 197 15.56 18.41 -0.63
N ASN A 198 16.56 19.28 -0.81
CA ASN A 198 17.04 19.77 -2.13
C ASN A 198 17.49 18.65 -3.09
N ASP A 199 17.54 17.41 -2.61
CA ASP A 199 17.94 16.19 -3.25
C ASP A 199 16.77 15.21 -3.56
N ASP A 200 15.50 15.59 -3.30
CA ASP A 200 14.32 14.86 -3.80
C ASP A 200 14.25 14.96 -5.33
N ASP A 201 14.13 13.83 -6.03
CA ASP A 201 14.02 13.78 -7.48
C ASP A 201 12.60 14.12 -7.99
N GLY A 202 11.79 14.73 -7.13
CA GLY A 202 10.42 15.15 -7.33
C GLY A 202 9.40 14.07 -6.98
N TYR A 203 9.86 12.90 -6.53
CA TYR A 203 8.99 11.77 -6.23
C TYR A 203 8.06 12.05 -5.05
N GLU A 204 8.60 12.56 -3.93
CA GLU A 204 7.76 12.81 -2.75
C GLU A 204 6.72 13.88 -3.01
N ALA A 205 7.12 14.95 -3.70
CA ALA A 205 6.19 16.00 -4.13
C ALA A 205 5.07 15.44 -5.02
N ALA A 206 5.41 14.55 -5.97
CA ALA A 206 4.42 13.90 -6.83
C ALA A 206 3.48 12.97 -6.04
N THR A 207 4.02 12.18 -5.11
CA THR A 207 3.23 11.28 -4.24
C THR A 207 2.29 12.08 -3.32
N ARG A 208 2.78 13.13 -2.67
CA ARG A 208 1.95 14.04 -1.84
C ARG A 208 0.83 14.68 -2.64
N ARG A 209 1.11 15.10 -3.88
CA ARG A 209 0.09 15.61 -4.79
C ARG A 209 -0.96 14.55 -5.10
N GLY A 210 -0.55 13.32 -5.37
CA GLY A 210 -1.44 12.18 -5.62
C GLY A 210 -2.46 11.95 -4.49
N TYR A 211 -2.04 12.04 -3.23
CA TYR A 211 -2.94 11.92 -2.07
C TYR A 211 -3.99 13.03 -1.96
N ARG A 212 -3.73 14.20 -2.54
CA ARG A 212 -4.56 15.40 -2.42
C ARG A 212 -5.54 15.57 -3.58
N THR A 213 -5.24 14.98 -4.73
CA THR A 213 -6.09 15.04 -5.93
C THR A 213 -7.19 13.98 -5.92
N LEU A 214 -8.25 14.23 -6.68
CA LEU A 214 -9.25 13.21 -6.96
C LEU A 214 -8.57 11.96 -7.53
N PRO A 215 -8.91 10.75 -7.04
CA PRO A 215 -8.42 9.50 -7.60
C PRO A 215 -8.68 9.39 -9.11
N ALA A 216 -7.76 8.77 -9.85
CA ALA A 216 -7.87 8.67 -11.30
C ALA A 216 -9.16 7.96 -11.75
N TRP A 217 -9.57 6.90 -11.05
CA TRP A 217 -10.87 6.26 -11.28
C TRP A 217 -12.05 7.23 -11.18
N TYR A 218 -12.03 8.17 -10.21
CA TYR A 218 -13.15 9.11 -10.02
C TYR A 218 -13.24 10.08 -11.20
N GLN A 219 -12.08 10.52 -11.71
CA GLN A 219 -12.00 11.40 -12.87
C GLN A 219 -12.53 10.67 -14.12
N TYR A 220 -12.01 9.47 -14.40
CA TYR A 220 -12.45 8.64 -15.52
C TYR A 220 -13.95 8.34 -15.48
N HIS A 221 -14.46 7.91 -14.32
CA HIS A 221 -15.88 7.65 -14.13
C HIS A 221 -16.72 8.90 -14.36
N ASN A 222 -16.30 10.06 -13.85
CA ASN A 222 -17.03 11.31 -14.01
C ASN A 222 -17.09 11.76 -15.48
N GLU A 223 -16.00 11.60 -16.23
CA GLU A 223 -15.95 11.87 -17.67
C GLU A 223 -16.90 10.94 -18.44
N ALA A 224 -16.87 9.64 -18.13
CA ALA A 224 -17.70 8.64 -18.81
C ALA A 224 -19.20 8.77 -18.50
N THR A 225 -19.56 9.17 -17.29
CA THR A 225 -20.96 9.21 -16.81
C THR A 225 -21.58 10.61 -16.81
N GLY A 226 -20.80 11.66 -17.12
CA GLY A 226 -21.24 13.05 -17.04
C GLY A 226 -21.47 13.57 -15.61
N GLN A 227 -20.82 12.95 -14.62
CA GLN A 227 -20.95 13.29 -13.19
C GLN A 227 -19.87 14.26 -12.69
N ASN A 228 -19.10 14.87 -13.59
CA ASN A 228 -18.06 15.86 -13.30
C ASN A 228 -18.55 17.07 -12.48
N LEU A 229 -19.86 17.35 -12.47
CA LEU A 229 -20.45 18.46 -11.72
C LEU A 229 -20.74 18.14 -10.25
N LEU A 230 -20.67 16.88 -9.81
CA LEU A 230 -21.05 16.52 -8.42
C LEU A 230 -20.16 17.20 -7.38
N LEU A 231 -18.85 17.31 -7.64
CA LEU A 231 -17.92 18.01 -6.73
C LEU A 231 -18.19 19.53 -6.67
N THR A 232 -18.81 20.10 -7.72
CA THR A 232 -19.15 21.54 -7.81
C THR A 232 -20.45 21.90 -7.11
N LEU A 233 -21.19 20.91 -6.59
CA LEU A 233 -22.40 21.17 -5.83
C LEU A 233 -22.10 21.98 -4.55
N PRO A 234 -23.06 22.80 -4.07
CA PRO A 234 -22.87 23.55 -2.84
C PRO A 234 -22.70 22.63 -1.64
N ASP A 235 -21.81 22.99 -0.71
CA ASP A 235 -21.55 22.21 0.50
C ASP A 235 -22.40 22.72 1.67
N VAL A 236 -23.73 22.73 1.50
CA VAL A 236 -24.68 23.33 2.45
C VAL A 236 -24.51 22.74 3.85
N ARG A 237 -24.43 21.41 3.97
CA ARG A 237 -24.25 20.76 5.27
C ARG A 237 -22.86 21.01 5.85
N GLY A 238 -21.82 20.99 5.02
CA GLY A 238 -20.47 21.26 5.49
C GLY A 238 -20.27 22.69 5.98
N GLU A 239 -20.93 23.66 5.36
CA GLU A 239 -20.96 25.06 5.80
C GLU A 239 -21.67 25.22 7.15
N LYS A 240 -22.82 24.55 7.35
CA LYS A 240 -23.52 24.52 8.65
C LYS A 240 -22.65 23.91 9.75
N GLU A 241 -22.00 22.78 9.46
CA GLU A 241 -21.07 22.14 10.40
C GLU A 241 -19.88 23.05 10.73
N ALA A 242 -19.27 23.68 9.72
CA ALA A 242 -18.14 24.59 9.89
C ALA A 242 -18.51 25.81 10.75
N TYR A 243 -19.73 26.34 10.60
CA TYR A 243 -20.25 27.41 11.45
C TYR A 243 -20.26 27.01 12.93
N TYR A 244 -20.86 25.87 13.29
CA TYR A 244 -20.92 25.42 14.69
C TYR A 244 -19.53 25.07 15.24
N ILE A 245 -18.66 24.48 14.42
CA ILE A 245 -17.28 24.20 14.81
C ILE A 245 -16.55 25.51 15.13
N GLY A 246 -16.69 26.53 14.29
CA GLY A 246 -16.10 27.86 14.50
C GLY A 246 -16.56 28.52 15.80
N LEU A 247 -17.84 28.38 16.18
CA LEU A 247 -18.33 28.86 17.48
C LEU A 247 -17.63 28.17 18.66
N THR A 248 -17.45 26.85 18.58
CA THR A 248 -16.77 26.10 19.63
C THR A 248 -15.28 26.44 19.70
N GLU A 249 -14.61 26.61 18.56
CA GLU A 249 -13.21 27.05 18.51
C GLU A 249 -13.03 28.44 19.13
N ALA A 250 -13.94 29.37 18.85
CA ALA A 250 -13.94 30.70 19.45
C ALA A 250 -14.14 30.66 20.98
N ASP A 251 -15.14 29.91 21.48
CA ASP A 251 -15.37 29.71 22.93
C ASP A 251 -14.14 29.09 23.61
N LYS A 252 -13.48 28.12 22.96
CA LYS A 252 -12.24 27.52 23.46
C LYS A 252 -11.09 28.52 23.49
N ALA A 253 -10.91 29.31 22.43
CA ALA A 253 -9.86 30.33 22.37
C ALA A 253 -10.04 31.39 23.45
N GLU A 254 -11.27 31.85 23.70
CA GLU A 254 -11.59 32.80 24.76
C GLU A 254 -11.29 32.23 26.16
N LYS A 255 -11.75 31.00 26.43
CA LYS A 255 -11.47 30.31 27.71
C LYS A 255 -9.99 30.11 27.93
N LEU A 256 -9.24 29.74 26.89
CA LEU A 256 -7.79 29.57 26.95
C LEU A 256 -7.08 30.91 27.20
N ALA A 257 -7.54 32.00 26.56
CA ALA A 257 -7.03 33.34 26.80
C ALA A 257 -7.30 33.81 28.24
N ALA A 258 -8.50 33.54 28.77
CA ALA A 258 -8.86 33.86 30.15
C ALA A 258 -8.03 33.06 31.18
N GLN A 259 -7.79 31.77 30.93
CA GLN A 259 -6.90 30.95 31.76
C GLN A 259 -5.45 31.46 31.74
N ARG A 260 -4.94 31.88 30.57
CA ARG A 260 -3.61 32.52 30.45
C ARG A 260 -3.54 33.83 31.23
N ALA A 261 -4.58 34.66 31.17
CA ALA A 261 -4.64 35.93 31.89
C ALA A 261 -4.67 35.75 33.42
N ARG A 262 -5.25 34.65 33.92
CA ARG A 262 -5.25 34.29 35.35
C ARG A 262 -3.93 33.69 35.84
N GLY A 263 -3.01 33.35 34.93
CA GLY A 263 -1.78 32.62 35.27
C GLY A 263 -2.01 31.14 35.60
N ASP A 264 -3.21 30.61 35.33
CA ASP A 264 -3.57 29.20 35.62
C ASP A 264 -2.86 28.21 34.69
N MET A 265 -2.40 28.68 33.52
CA MET A 265 -1.54 27.91 32.64
C MET A 265 -0.08 28.30 32.88
N ALA A 266 0.76 27.33 33.26
CA ALA A 266 2.20 27.44 33.06
C ALA A 266 2.41 27.86 31.59
N ALA A 267 3.26 28.87 31.35
CA ALA A 267 3.60 29.30 30.00
C ALA A 267 3.90 28.05 29.17
N SER A 268 3.04 27.74 28.20
CA SER A 268 3.21 26.52 27.40
C SER A 268 4.55 26.66 26.70
N LEU A 269 5.54 25.92 27.19
CA LEU A 269 6.86 25.90 26.57
C LEU A 269 6.66 25.49 25.10
N PRO A 270 7.41 26.09 24.16
CA PRO A 270 7.34 25.66 22.78
C PRO A 270 7.60 24.15 22.71
N TRP A 271 6.89 23.48 21.80
CA TRP A 271 7.21 22.08 21.48
C TRP A 271 8.69 21.99 21.14
N HIS A 272 9.37 21.00 21.72
CA HIS A 272 10.79 20.79 21.44
C HIS A 272 10.98 20.56 19.93
N PRO A 273 12.01 21.14 19.27
CA PRO A 273 12.13 21.04 17.82
C PRO A 273 12.17 19.61 17.28
N LEU A 274 12.72 18.62 18.02
CA LEU A 274 12.58 17.18 17.68
C LEU A 274 11.15 16.71 17.43
N VAL A 275 10.17 17.29 18.11
CA VAL A 275 8.76 16.91 17.95
C VAL A 275 8.23 17.39 16.60
N LEU A 276 8.76 18.50 16.10
CA LEU A 276 8.31 19.21 14.90
C LEU A 276 9.17 18.88 13.65
N HIS A 277 10.46 18.61 13.84
CA HIS A 277 11.45 18.32 12.79
C HIS A 277 12.12 16.98 13.10
N ARG A 278 11.41 15.89 12.77
CA ARG A 278 11.87 14.52 13.04
C ARG A 278 12.92 14.03 12.05
N ASP A 279 13.17 14.81 11.00
CA ASP A 279 13.84 14.35 9.78
C ASP A 279 15.37 14.45 9.86
N ASP A 280 15.92 15.18 10.85
CA ASP A 280 17.37 15.19 11.13
C ASP A 280 17.67 15.11 12.64
N LEU A 281 18.06 13.91 13.07
CA LEU A 281 18.49 13.64 14.44
C LEU A 281 19.98 13.91 14.68
N ALA A 282 20.76 14.24 13.64
CA ALA A 282 22.20 14.41 13.76
C ALA A 282 22.61 15.53 14.76
N PRO A 283 21.93 16.69 14.85
CA PRO A 283 22.22 17.69 15.88
C PRO A 283 22.05 17.15 17.30
N TYR A 284 21.09 16.24 17.50
CA TYR A 284 20.77 15.66 18.81
C TYR A 284 21.75 14.58 19.21
N PHE A 285 22.18 13.73 18.27
CA PHE A 285 23.29 12.80 18.52
C PHE A 285 24.54 13.56 18.95
N ARG A 286 24.87 14.69 18.30
CA ARG A 286 26.01 15.53 18.70
C ARG A 286 25.86 16.15 20.10
N GLN A 287 24.64 16.35 20.57
CA GLN A 287 24.36 16.98 21.86
C GLN A 287 24.37 15.99 23.03
N PHE A 288 23.88 14.77 22.83
CA PHE A 288 23.59 13.83 23.91
C PHE A 288 24.49 12.59 23.95
N GLU A 289 25.14 12.23 22.85
CA GLU A 289 25.90 10.99 22.76
C GLU A 289 27.34 11.12 23.20
N ASP A 290 27.92 10.01 23.64
CA ASP A 290 29.33 9.93 24.01
C ASP A 290 30.22 10.26 22.80
N PRO A 291 31.20 11.18 22.92
CA PRO A 291 32.15 11.49 21.85
C PRO A 291 32.87 10.26 21.26
N ALA A 292 33.04 9.17 22.02
CA ALA A 292 33.64 7.94 21.55
C ALA A 292 32.73 7.18 20.55
N ASP A 293 31.41 7.23 20.73
CA ASP A 293 30.43 6.52 19.90
C ASP A 293 29.85 7.38 18.77
N LEU A 294 29.88 8.70 18.92
CA LEU A 294 29.29 9.67 17.99
C LEU A 294 29.70 9.47 16.51
N PRO A 295 31.00 9.25 16.16
CA PRO A 295 31.38 9.05 14.75
C PRO A 295 30.81 7.77 14.14
N ARG A 296 30.58 6.73 14.94
CA ARG A 296 29.97 5.48 14.47
C ARG A 296 28.47 5.67 14.27
N LEU A 297 27.79 6.30 15.23
CA LEU A 297 26.36 6.54 15.16
C LEU A 297 25.98 7.44 13.99
N LEU A 298 26.70 8.55 13.78
CA LEU A 298 26.43 9.45 12.64
C LEU A 298 26.60 8.75 11.29
N ARG A 299 27.60 7.87 11.15
CA ARG A 299 27.79 7.08 9.91
C ARG A 299 26.66 6.08 9.67
N TRP A 300 26.17 5.43 10.73
CA TRP A 300 25.05 4.50 10.60
C TRP A 300 23.75 5.23 10.27
N TYR A 301 23.49 6.37 10.92
CA TYR A 301 22.33 7.19 10.62
C TYR A 301 22.37 7.74 9.19
N GLU A 302 23.52 8.21 8.71
CA GLU A 302 23.66 8.65 7.32
C GLU A 302 23.46 7.49 6.32
N ALA A 303 23.98 6.30 6.63
CA ALA A 303 23.80 5.12 5.80
C ALA A 303 22.33 4.67 5.74
N ASP A 304 21.61 4.74 6.86
CA ASP A 304 20.17 4.47 6.96
C ASP A 304 19.37 5.45 6.10
N GLN A 305 19.63 6.76 6.23
CA GLN A 305 18.99 7.80 5.39
C GLN A 305 19.32 7.65 3.89
N GLN A 306 20.51 7.18 3.53
CA GLN A 306 20.84 6.86 2.14
C GLN A 306 20.12 5.61 1.62
N ASP A 307 19.91 4.62 2.48
CA ASP A 307 19.20 3.38 2.13
C ASP A 307 17.69 3.62 2.02
N GLU A 308 17.09 4.39 2.92
CA GLU A 308 15.69 4.85 2.81
C GLU A 308 15.46 5.56 1.46
N ARG A 309 16.36 6.46 1.05
CA ARG A 309 16.32 7.12 -0.26
C ARG A 309 16.48 6.18 -1.45
N ARG A 310 17.14 5.03 -1.29
CA ARG A 310 17.23 4.00 -2.36
C ARG A 310 16.01 3.09 -2.40
N ARG A 311 15.30 2.96 -1.28
CA ARG A 311 14.07 2.17 -1.13
C ARG A 311 12.81 2.97 -1.40
N HIS A 312 12.95 4.26 -1.72
CA HIS A 312 11.88 5.15 -2.15
C HIS A 312 12.33 5.90 -3.41
N GLY A 313 11.43 6.61 -4.09
CA GLY A 313 11.78 7.36 -5.29
C GLY A 313 11.49 6.63 -6.60
N TYR A 314 11.69 7.34 -7.72
CA TYR A 314 11.36 6.83 -9.05
C TYR A 314 12.15 5.59 -9.47
N LEU A 315 13.40 5.43 -8.99
CA LEU A 315 14.20 4.24 -9.33
C LEU A 315 13.64 2.98 -8.66
N PHE A 316 13.28 3.08 -7.39
CA PHE A 316 12.68 1.98 -6.65
C PHE A 316 11.35 1.56 -7.28
N GLU A 317 10.46 2.53 -7.53
CA GLU A 317 9.18 2.29 -8.21
C GLU A 317 9.35 1.69 -9.61
N ALA A 318 10.30 2.17 -10.40
CA ALA A 318 10.56 1.62 -11.73
C ALA A 318 10.97 0.13 -11.65
N ASN A 319 11.84 -0.23 -10.72
CA ASN A 319 12.22 -1.63 -10.51
C ASN A 319 11.03 -2.49 -10.06
N LEU A 320 10.21 -1.97 -9.13
CA LEU A 320 9.00 -2.64 -8.68
C LEU A 320 8.08 -2.96 -9.87
N TRP A 321 7.84 -1.99 -10.76
CA TRP A 321 6.98 -2.16 -11.92
C TRP A 321 7.56 -3.09 -12.99
N ILE A 322 8.89 -3.14 -13.12
CA ILE A 322 9.56 -4.12 -13.99
C ILE A 322 9.23 -5.53 -13.51
N GLU A 323 9.55 -5.85 -12.26
CA GLU A 323 9.34 -7.19 -11.69
C GLU A 323 7.84 -7.55 -11.69
N ARG A 324 7.00 -6.61 -11.25
CA ARG A 324 5.57 -6.83 -11.04
C ARG A 324 4.76 -7.00 -12.32
N ALA A 325 5.09 -6.30 -13.40
CA ALA A 325 4.20 -6.21 -14.55
C ALA A 325 4.87 -6.36 -15.91
N LEU A 326 6.18 -6.10 -16.04
CA LEU A 326 6.86 -6.07 -17.35
C LEU A 326 7.75 -7.29 -17.62
N GLU A 327 8.39 -7.85 -16.60
CA GLU A 327 9.39 -8.93 -16.75
C GLU A 327 8.81 -10.19 -17.39
N ASP A 328 7.60 -10.58 -16.98
CA ASP A 328 6.93 -11.82 -17.44
C ASP A 328 6.05 -11.61 -18.68
N GLN A 329 6.14 -10.44 -19.34
CA GLN A 329 5.34 -10.18 -20.53
C GLN A 329 5.79 -11.05 -21.70
N THR A 330 4.87 -11.83 -22.26
CA THR A 330 5.15 -12.71 -23.40
C THR A 330 5.42 -11.94 -24.70
N ASN A 331 4.84 -10.74 -24.82
CA ASN A 331 5.02 -9.85 -25.96
C ASN A 331 5.69 -8.54 -25.52
N PRO A 332 6.47 -7.88 -26.41
CA PRO A 332 7.04 -6.58 -26.10
C PRO A 332 5.97 -5.57 -25.70
N TRP A 333 6.09 -5.00 -24.50
CA TRP A 333 5.20 -3.95 -24.01
C TRP A 333 5.74 -2.56 -24.38
N PRO A 334 4.94 -1.66 -24.99
CA PRO A 334 5.43 -0.37 -25.42
C PRO A 334 5.71 0.57 -24.24
N ILE A 335 6.91 1.15 -24.23
CA ILE A 335 7.33 2.20 -23.31
C ILE A 335 7.36 3.52 -24.06
N ALA A 336 6.54 4.48 -23.62
CA ALA A 336 6.47 5.80 -24.23
C ALA A 336 7.74 6.61 -23.95
N ALA A 337 8.12 7.49 -24.87
CA ALA A 337 9.23 8.41 -24.63
C ALA A 337 8.88 9.38 -23.48
N HIS A 338 9.84 9.62 -22.60
CA HIS A 338 9.69 10.53 -21.46
C HIS A 338 11.03 11.20 -21.16
N ALA A 339 10.99 12.38 -20.53
CA ALA A 339 12.20 13.10 -20.12
C ALA A 339 13.00 12.32 -19.05
N ASP A 340 12.28 11.61 -18.18
CA ASP A 340 12.83 10.66 -17.21
C ASP A 340 12.42 9.23 -17.58
N TRP A 341 13.39 8.38 -17.91
CA TRP A 341 13.15 7.00 -18.29
C TRP A 341 12.49 6.19 -17.15
N ARG A 342 12.73 6.55 -15.87
CA ARG A 342 12.16 5.85 -14.72
C ARG A 342 10.64 6.02 -14.70
N GLN A 343 10.17 7.24 -14.91
CA GLN A 343 8.74 7.55 -15.04
C GLN A 343 8.11 6.86 -16.26
N ALA A 344 8.83 6.76 -17.38
CA ALA A 344 8.36 6.00 -18.54
C ALA A 344 8.11 4.52 -18.21
N VAL A 345 9.03 3.90 -17.48
CA VAL A 345 8.94 2.51 -17.03
C VAL A 345 7.79 2.33 -16.05
N ILE A 346 7.66 3.22 -15.06
CA ILE A 346 6.54 3.22 -14.10
C ILE A 346 5.21 3.28 -14.85
N ALA A 347 5.02 4.26 -15.72
CA ALA A 347 3.78 4.39 -16.49
C ALA A 347 3.51 3.17 -17.38
N ALA A 348 4.54 2.59 -18.00
CA ALA A 348 4.39 1.38 -18.79
C ALA A 348 3.99 0.16 -17.94
N GLY A 349 4.59 -0.01 -16.77
CA GLY A 349 4.26 -1.09 -15.83
C GLY A 349 2.87 -0.94 -15.23
N MET A 350 2.47 0.28 -14.87
CA MET A 350 1.09 0.58 -14.44
C MET A 350 0.08 0.18 -15.51
N ARG A 351 0.29 0.54 -16.79
CA ARG A 351 -0.59 0.11 -17.89
C ARG A 351 -0.59 -1.41 -18.06
N ALA A 352 0.58 -2.05 -18.06
CA ALA A 352 0.69 -3.49 -18.20
C ALA A 352 -0.09 -4.22 -17.08
N TRP A 353 0.01 -3.72 -15.86
CA TRP A 353 -0.72 -4.21 -14.70
C TRP A 353 -2.23 -3.99 -14.83
N GLY A 354 -2.67 -2.79 -15.22
CA GLY A 354 -4.08 -2.51 -15.48
C GLY A 354 -4.69 -3.49 -16.48
N HIS A 355 -3.98 -3.81 -17.57
CA HIS A 355 -4.40 -4.85 -18.51
C HIS A 355 -4.51 -6.23 -17.87
N GLN A 356 -3.54 -6.66 -17.06
CA GLN A 356 -3.60 -7.95 -16.36
C GLN A 356 -4.82 -8.03 -15.42
N LEU A 357 -5.09 -6.95 -14.68
CA LEU A 357 -6.28 -6.85 -13.82
C LEU A 357 -7.57 -6.91 -14.64
N ALA A 358 -7.64 -6.18 -15.76
CA ALA A 358 -8.81 -6.12 -16.62
C ALA A 358 -9.21 -7.50 -17.19
N GLU A 359 -8.24 -8.38 -17.43
CA GLU A 359 -8.49 -9.75 -17.91
C GLU A 359 -9.17 -10.63 -16.86
N VAL A 360 -8.82 -10.48 -15.57
CA VAL A 360 -9.37 -11.32 -14.51
C VAL A 360 -10.60 -10.72 -13.82
N LEU A 361 -10.81 -9.42 -13.94
CA LEU A 361 -11.83 -8.67 -13.19
C LEU A 361 -13.25 -9.26 -13.30
N PRO A 362 -13.79 -9.63 -14.49
CA PRO A 362 -15.15 -10.16 -14.59
C PRO A 362 -15.33 -11.49 -13.88
N ALA A 363 -14.32 -12.37 -13.97
CA ALA A 363 -14.36 -13.68 -13.33
C ALA A 363 -14.30 -13.53 -11.80
N VAL A 364 -13.51 -12.58 -11.30
CA VAL A 364 -13.44 -12.25 -9.87
C VAL A 364 -14.76 -11.67 -9.37
N TRP A 365 -15.38 -10.74 -10.12
CA TRP A 365 -16.69 -10.19 -9.76
C TRP A 365 -17.79 -11.27 -9.73
N GLN A 366 -17.82 -12.15 -10.74
CA GLN A 366 -18.78 -13.28 -10.77
C GLN A 366 -18.61 -14.22 -9.57
N GLU A 367 -17.36 -14.49 -9.16
CA GLU A 367 -17.07 -15.27 -7.96
C GLU A 367 -17.59 -14.55 -6.69
N GLN A 368 -17.38 -13.24 -6.57
CA GLN A 368 -17.92 -12.46 -5.46
C GLN A 368 -19.45 -12.47 -5.41
N GLU A 369 -20.13 -12.35 -6.56
CA GLU A 369 -21.59 -12.45 -6.62
C GLU A 369 -22.10 -13.83 -6.18
N GLN A 370 -21.41 -14.91 -6.59
CA GLN A 370 -21.72 -16.27 -6.15
C GLN A 370 -21.52 -16.43 -4.64
N ASN A 371 -20.40 -15.95 -4.12
CA ASN A 371 -20.10 -15.99 -2.68
C ASN A 371 -21.17 -15.23 -1.88
N ARG A 372 -21.58 -14.05 -2.35
CA ARG A 372 -22.66 -13.27 -1.73
C ARG A 372 -23.98 -14.04 -1.72
N ALA A 373 -24.36 -14.67 -2.84
CA ALA A 373 -25.58 -15.48 -2.94
C ALA A 373 -25.57 -16.69 -1.99
N LEU A 374 -24.38 -17.23 -1.69
CA LEU A 374 -24.18 -18.35 -0.77
C LEU A 374 -23.97 -17.93 0.69
N GLY A 375 -23.91 -16.63 0.99
CA GLY A 375 -23.58 -16.12 2.32
C GLY A 375 -22.13 -16.37 2.75
N LEU A 376 -21.22 -16.55 1.78
CA LEU A 376 -19.79 -16.72 1.99
C LEU A 376 -19.10 -15.35 2.10
N PRO A 377 -17.97 -15.28 2.83
CA PRO A 377 -17.18 -14.05 2.91
C PRO A 377 -16.68 -13.63 1.52
N LEU A 378 -16.72 -12.33 1.27
CA LEU A 378 -16.12 -11.72 0.09
C LEU A 378 -14.67 -11.35 0.39
N THR A 379 -13.82 -11.35 -0.63
CA THR A 379 -12.55 -10.61 -0.54
C THR A 379 -12.90 -9.13 -0.40
N GLY A 380 -12.74 -8.62 0.82
CA GLY A 380 -13.10 -7.25 1.18
C GLY A 380 -12.21 -6.21 0.49
N PRO A 381 -12.41 -4.91 0.76
CA PRO A 381 -11.44 -3.89 0.38
C PRO A 381 -10.07 -4.22 0.99
N LYS A 382 -8.97 -3.66 0.46
CA LYS A 382 -7.64 -3.86 1.06
C LYS A 382 -7.70 -3.40 2.52
N GLN A 383 -7.72 -4.35 3.44
CA GLN A 383 -7.64 -4.07 4.88
C GLN A 383 -6.18 -3.80 5.20
N TYR A 384 -5.84 -2.54 5.39
CA TYR A 384 -4.53 -2.13 5.87
C TYR A 384 -4.59 -1.98 7.40
N GLY A 385 -4.59 -3.10 8.12
CA GLY A 385 -4.57 -3.14 9.59
C GLY A 385 -5.45 -4.26 10.19
N ASP A 386 -5.29 -4.51 11.49
CA ASP A 386 -5.97 -5.60 12.23
C ASP A 386 -7.29 -5.16 12.88
N GLN A 387 -7.79 -3.95 12.58
CA GLN A 387 -8.99 -3.43 13.22
C GLN A 387 -10.25 -4.15 12.72
N LYS A 388 -10.95 -4.79 13.65
CA LYS A 388 -12.21 -5.47 13.36
C LYS A 388 -13.32 -4.44 13.11
N PRO A 389 -14.18 -4.68 12.10
CA PRO A 389 -15.34 -3.83 11.86
C PRO A 389 -16.19 -3.63 13.10
N PHE A 390 -16.45 -2.36 13.43
CA PHE A 390 -17.36 -1.95 14.51
C PHE A 390 -17.04 -2.49 15.92
N ALA A 391 -15.89 -3.15 16.13
CA ALA A 391 -15.52 -3.70 17.44
C ALA A 391 -15.04 -2.62 18.42
N GLU A 392 -14.51 -1.51 17.89
CA GLU A 392 -14.01 -0.35 18.66
C GLU A 392 -14.79 0.94 18.38
N VAL A 393 -15.76 0.93 17.45
CA VAL A 393 -16.63 2.08 17.21
C VAL A 393 -17.66 2.11 18.34
N ASN A 394 -17.27 2.73 19.45
CA ASN A 394 -18.19 3.04 20.50
C ASN A 394 -19.14 4.16 20.02
N TRP A 395 -20.26 3.77 19.41
CA TRP A 395 -21.34 4.69 19.01
C TRP A 395 -21.89 5.53 20.17
N SER A 396 -21.67 5.10 21.42
CA SER A 396 -22.05 5.85 22.61
C SER A 396 -20.94 6.79 23.13
N GLU A 397 -19.73 6.70 22.58
CA GLU A 397 -18.56 7.54 22.86
C GLU A 397 -17.92 8.06 21.55
N GLU A 398 -18.70 8.65 20.63
CA GLU A 398 -18.14 9.48 19.55
C GLU A 398 -17.46 10.72 20.14
N GLU A 399 -16.25 10.51 20.64
CA GLU A 399 -15.32 11.48 21.15
C GLU A 399 -14.35 11.98 20.08
N THR A 400 -14.68 11.83 18.80
CA THR A 400 -13.92 12.54 17.76
C THR A 400 -14.15 14.05 17.91
N TYR A 401 -13.14 14.83 17.54
CA TYR A 401 -13.16 16.28 17.67
C TYR A 401 -14.36 16.91 16.96
N HIS A 402 -14.72 16.40 15.77
CA HIS A 402 -15.71 17.04 14.89
C HIS A 402 -17.15 17.04 15.45
N PRO A 403 -17.76 15.90 15.83
CA PRO A 403 -19.16 15.86 16.29
C PRO A 403 -19.36 16.59 17.62
N LYS A 404 -18.39 16.48 18.53
CA LYS A 404 -18.37 17.23 19.80
C LYS A 404 -18.40 18.74 19.58
N PHE A 405 -17.65 19.23 18.60
CA PHE A 405 -17.60 20.65 18.28
C PHE A 405 -18.87 21.14 17.60
N ILE A 406 -19.49 20.34 16.75
CA ILE A 406 -20.80 20.66 16.17
C ILE A 406 -21.83 20.79 17.29
N LEU A 407 -22.00 19.77 18.13
CA LEU A 407 -22.99 19.77 19.21
C LEU A 407 -22.76 20.91 20.22
N ARG A 408 -21.51 21.19 20.58
CA ARG A 408 -21.17 22.32 21.46
C ARG A 408 -21.45 23.67 20.79
N GLY A 409 -21.19 23.78 19.49
CA GLY A 409 -21.47 24.99 18.71
C GLY A 409 -22.95 25.32 18.68
N ARG A 410 -23.80 24.29 18.57
CA ARG A 410 -25.26 24.43 18.65
C ARG A 410 -25.73 24.93 20.00
N GLU A 411 -25.20 24.38 21.10
CA GLU A 411 -25.50 24.89 22.45
C GLU A 411 -25.11 26.36 22.59
N LEU A 412 -23.95 26.75 22.06
CA LEU A 412 -23.47 28.13 22.06
C LEU A 412 -24.36 29.06 21.22
N ALA A 413 -24.96 28.53 20.15
CA ALA A 413 -25.95 29.24 19.33
C ALA A 413 -27.35 29.29 19.96
N GLY A 414 -27.57 28.67 21.13
CA GLY A 414 -28.87 28.59 21.79
C GLY A 414 -29.81 27.53 21.21
N GLU A 415 -29.28 26.60 20.42
CA GLU A 415 -30.02 25.51 19.79
C GLU A 415 -29.95 24.20 20.59
N PRO A 416 -30.86 23.24 20.36
CA PRO A 416 -30.78 21.91 20.95
C PRO A 416 -29.46 21.19 20.61
N ARG A 417 -28.93 20.42 21.58
CA ARG A 417 -27.72 19.59 21.43
C ARG A 417 -28.02 18.31 20.64
N ASP A 418 -28.37 18.45 19.36
CA ASP A 418 -28.60 17.34 18.43
C ASP A 418 -28.02 17.64 17.02
N PHE A 419 -28.24 16.77 16.04
CA PHE A 419 -27.77 16.95 14.64
C PHE A 419 -28.88 17.44 13.69
N ASN A 420 -30.00 17.97 14.21
CA ASN A 420 -31.10 18.52 13.41
C ASN A 420 -30.86 20.00 13.02
N PHE A 421 -29.96 20.26 12.06
CA PHE A 421 -29.65 21.59 11.52
C PHE A 421 -29.74 21.67 9.99
#